data_AF-A0AAJ0FDZ3-F1
#
_entry.id   AF-A0AAJ0FDZ3-F1
#
_cell.length_a   1.000
_cell.length_b   1.000
_cell.length_c   1.000
_cell.angle_alpha   90.00
_cell.angle_beta   90.00
_cell.angle_gamma   90.00
#
_symmetry.space_group_name_H-M   'P 1'
#
loop_
_entity.id
_entity.type
_entity.pdbx_description
1 polymer ?
#
loop_
_entity_poly.entity_id
_entity_poly.type
_entity_poly.pdbx_seq_one_letter_code
_entity_poly.pdbx_strand_id
1 'polypeptide(L)'
;MSSAEVTLRAIQEALGPYIRPREEVSHIRRVLGVHLDSCLQDGSAVEPLALVDSTKLAATSESRGLQREYLEALNANIKAREAFKACCQEPKARRKASSPAETQKVDRLQEHLATIGFQKKHEKLLAVERHLDLLSQKPAASKDFLDPKEAFRDCRPLPEVPKDVVTALALDDAPATTHLKDLIDELEKHVLCAKLLLKREEQLLEQVKSRSPVGADSVPDSAKLEALNASRTELINWIETELGRAGDGGGDEDGSSHGKSRNGATDMSRLDDQLAGVREKYKRYVEARKVLLQLVSQQKNPVIKPRQDTSEANTVPVQTPAPSAHLLAPYVEQLLSVAHEQKGMITQKSHLNITIAKQLKDTCLALDHLAEESQLLPAFPMPGAAGRKPAAFGDSLSASETLDSSIRVQPWVFAAESAKIATLENVAEKIDEGQSALEASMQKITEINQLLGPHGKKESEGSEVVEDESVDDIWLAESRPSGKAAAARKHATKAKATPRTAGDIWDTLDGKLGLLRSESGPP
;
A
#
# COMPACT_ATOMS: atom_id res chain seq x y z
N MET A 1 -20.93 -35.74 28.46
CA MET A 1 -21.21 -34.42 29.07
C MET A 1 -20.23 -33.45 28.45
N SER A 2 -20.72 -32.57 27.59
CA SER A 2 -19.87 -31.74 26.73
C SER A 2 -19.17 -30.66 27.57
N SER A 3 -17.97 -30.24 27.16
CA SER A 3 -17.20 -29.17 27.83
C SER A 3 -18.04 -27.90 28.07
N ALA A 4 -18.99 -27.62 27.16
CA ALA A 4 -19.91 -26.50 27.25
C ALA A 4 -20.93 -26.61 28.40
N GLU A 5 -21.36 -27.83 28.77
CA GLU A 5 -22.29 -28.02 29.89
C GLU A 5 -21.61 -27.79 31.25
N VAL A 6 -20.31 -28.09 31.33
CA VAL A 6 -19.50 -27.87 32.52
C VAL A 6 -19.25 -26.38 32.74
N THR A 7 -18.95 -25.64 31.68
CA THR A 7 -18.75 -24.18 31.78
C THR A 7 -20.05 -23.46 32.11
N LEU A 8 -21.18 -23.88 31.54
CA LEU A 8 -22.49 -23.29 31.87
C LEU A 8 -22.88 -23.50 33.34
N ARG A 9 -22.61 -24.69 33.91
CA ARG A 9 -22.85 -24.93 35.34
C ARG A 9 -21.95 -24.10 36.23
N ALA A 10 -20.66 -23.97 35.90
CA ALA A 10 -19.73 -23.12 36.64
C ALA A 10 -20.16 -21.64 36.63
N ILE A 11 -20.65 -21.15 35.49
CA ILE A 11 -21.20 -19.80 35.35
C ILE A 11 -22.48 -19.64 36.16
N GLN A 12 -23.37 -20.64 36.15
CA GLN A 12 -24.62 -20.63 36.90
C GLN A 12 -24.38 -20.68 38.42
N GLU A 13 -23.38 -21.42 38.89
CA GLU A 13 -22.96 -21.44 40.29
C GLU A 13 -22.33 -20.11 40.72
N ALA A 14 -21.50 -19.50 39.86
CA ALA A 14 -20.89 -18.20 40.13
C ALA A 14 -21.92 -17.06 40.16
N LEU A 15 -22.94 -17.12 39.29
CA LEU A 15 -23.99 -16.10 39.19
C LEU A 15 -25.18 -16.36 40.11
N GLY A 16 -25.35 -17.58 40.62
CA GLY A 16 -26.44 -17.98 41.51
C GLY A 16 -26.70 -17.03 42.69
N PRO A 17 -25.67 -16.51 43.40
CA PRO A 17 -25.86 -15.54 44.48
C PRO A 17 -26.40 -14.17 44.02
N TYR A 18 -26.15 -13.81 42.75
CA TYR A 18 -26.48 -12.52 42.14
C TYR A 18 -27.76 -12.57 41.30
N ILE A 19 -28.21 -13.76 40.90
CA ILE A 19 -29.48 -13.98 40.18
C ILE A 19 -30.59 -14.12 41.23
N ARG A 20 -31.28 -13.01 41.51
CA ARG A 20 -32.45 -12.99 42.41
C ARG A 20 -33.76 -13.04 41.61
N PRO A 21 -34.82 -13.66 42.14
CA PRO A 21 -36.13 -13.66 41.48
C PRO A 21 -36.64 -12.22 41.32
N ARG A 22 -37.41 -11.99 40.26
CA ARG A 22 -37.87 -10.65 39.87
C ARG A 22 -38.59 -9.91 41.00
N GLU A 23 -39.29 -10.65 41.86
CA GLU A 23 -40.01 -10.13 43.02
C GLU A 23 -39.06 -9.60 44.10
N GLU A 24 -38.01 -10.35 44.46
CA GLU A 24 -36.96 -9.91 45.39
C GLU A 24 -36.24 -8.67 44.84
N VAL A 25 -35.91 -8.64 43.54
CA VAL A 25 -35.27 -7.48 42.92
C VAL A 25 -36.19 -6.25 42.98
N SER A 26 -37.50 -6.42 42.74
CA SER A 26 -38.48 -5.34 42.84
C SER A 26 -38.66 -4.84 44.28
N HIS A 27 -38.53 -5.72 45.27
CA HIS A 27 -38.60 -5.38 46.67
C HIS A 27 -37.34 -4.63 47.12
N ILE A 28 -36.15 -5.12 46.77
CA ILE A 28 -34.87 -4.46 47.02
C ILE A 28 -34.83 -3.07 46.38
N ARG A 29 -35.28 -2.93 45.12
CA ARG A 29 -35.37 -1.61 44.45
C ARG A 29 -36.32 -0.65 45.16
N ARG A 30 -37.46 -1.13 45.66
CA ARG A 30 -38.38 -0.29 46.46
C ARG A 30 -37.76 0.15 47.78
N VAL A 31 -37.12 -0.77 48.51
CA VAL A 31 -36.43 -0.45 49.78
C VAL A 31 -35.30 0.55 49.55
N LEU A 32 -34.49 0.34 48.51
CA LEU A 32 -33.43 1.27 48.12
C LEU A 32 -33.99 2.61 47.67
N GLY A 33 -35.10 2.64 46.92
CA GLY A 33 -35.80 3.86 46.55
C GLY A 33 -36.20 4.68 47.78
N VAL A 34 -36.86 4.04 48.74
CA VAL A 34 -37.26 4.68 50.01
C VAL A 34 -36.05 5.16 50.81
N HIS A 35 -34.95 4.40 50.85
CA HIS A 35 -33.72 4.82 51.52
C HIS A 35 -33.05 6.01 50.83
N LEU A 36 -33.02 6.03 49.49
CA LEU A 36 -32.49 7.15 48.73
C LEU A 36 -33.35 8.40 48.89
N ASP A 37 -34.68 8.26 48.87
CA ASP A 37 -35.62 9.35 49.17
C ASP A 37 -35.38 9.94 50.56
N SER A 38 -35.05 9.11 51.55
CA SER A 38 -34.72 9.59 52.91
C SER A 38 -33.36 10.29 53.02
N CYS A 39 -32.43 9.99 52.10
CA CYS A 39 -31.10 10.61 52.07
C CYS A 39 -31.07 11.93 51.30
N LEU A 40 -32.07 12.18 50.44
CA LEU A 40 -32.23 13.42 49.70
C LEU A 40 -33.10 14.37 50.53
N GLN A 41 -32.51 15.44 51.07
CA GLN A 41 -33.25 16.43 51.87
C GLN A 41 -34.32 17.19 51.08
N ASP A 42 -34.25 17.16 49.74
CA ASP A 42 -35.24 17.72 48.84
C ASP A 42 -36.01 16.56 48.18
N GLY A 43 -37.24 16.33 48.62
CA GLY A 43 -38.08 15.17 48.28
C GLY A 43 -38.50 15.06 46.80
N SER A 44 -37.54 14.84 45.90
CA SER A 44 -37.77 14.58 44.48
C SER A 44 -36.67 13.70 43.89
N ALA A 45 -36.70 12.40 44.19
CA ALA A 45 -36.01 11.41 43.37
C ALA A 45 -36.90 11.04 42.16
N VAL A 46 -37.06 11.98 41.24
CA VAL A 46 -37.62 11.65 39.91
C VAL A 46 -36.45 11.26 39.01
N GLU A 47 -36.55 10.09 38.38
CA GLU A 47 -35.57 9.48 37.48
C GLU A 47 -35.01 10.45 36.41
N PRO A 48 -33.78 10.22 35.87
CA PRO A 48 -32.77 9.25 36.26
C PRO A 48 -31.71 9.86 37.20
N LEU A 49 -31.27 9.07 38.18
CA LEU A 49 -30.21 9.39 39.15
C LEU A 49 -28.86 9.83 38.52
N ALA A 50 -28.73 9.72 37.21
CA ALA A 50 -27.56 10.16 36.44
C ALA A 50 -27.44 11.68 36.27
N LEU A 51 -28.51 12.45 36.55
CA LEU A 51 -28.56 13.90 36.32
C LEU A 51 -28.58 14.75 37.60
N VAL A 52 -28.56 14.12 38.78
CA VAL A 52 -28.56 14.86 40.05
C VAL A 52 -27.13 15.30 40.37
N ASP A 53 -26.80 16.54 39.99
CA ASP A 53 -25.59 17.25 40.37
C ASP A 53 -25.65 17.59 41.87
N SER A 54 -25.50 16.56 42.71
CA SER A 54 -25.61 16.64 44.16
C SER A 54 -24.34 17.28 44.72
N THR A 55 -24.32 18.61 44.68
CA THR A 55 -23.19 19.42 45.15
C THR A 55 -22.94 19.32 46.65
N LYS A 56 -23.86 18.72 47.43
CA LYS A 56 -23.67 18.45 48.88
C LYS A 56 -24.45 17.21 49.31
N LEU A 57 -23.78 16.03 49.34
CA LEU A 57 -24.33 14.86 50.03
C LEU A 57 -23.91 14.92 51.50
N ALA A 58 -24.84 15.26 52.39
CA ALA A 58 -24.61 15.14 53.83
C ALA A 58 -24.65 13.65 54.20
N ALA A 59 -23.54 13.13 54.73
CA ALA A 59 -23.47 11.76 55.22
C ALA A 59 -24.53 11.56 56.31
N THR A 60 -25.58 10.79 56.00
CA THR A 60 -26.50 10.32 57.03
C THR A 60 -25.72 9.35 57.93
N SER A 61 -25.91 9.45 59.25
CA SER A 61 -25.22 8.69 60.28
C SER A 61 -25.45 7.17 60.23
N GLU A 62 -26.20 6.69 59.23
CA GLU A 62 -26.62 5.30 59.04
C GLU A 62 -25.75 4.54 58.02
N SER A 63 -24.90 5.23 57.24
CA SER A 63 -24.01 4.58 56.27
C SER A 63 -22.87 3.82 56.97
N ARG A 64 -22.92 2.48 56.93
CA ARG A 64 -21.89 1.58 57.49
C ARG A 64 -21.15 0.82 56.38
N GLY A 65 -19.85 0.60 56.58
CA GLY A 65 -18.99 -0.20 55.69
C GLY A 65 -18.64 0.50 54.38
N LEU A 66 -18.63 -0.24 53.28
CA LEU A 66 -18.14 0.17 51.95
C LEU A 66 -18.89 1.40 51.38
N GLN A 67 -20.15 1.59 51.76
CA GLN A 67 -20.93 2.77 51.39
C GLN A 67 -20.34 4.06 52.00
N ARG A 68 -19.84 4.01 53.23
CA ARG A 68 -19.21 5.15 53.90
C ARG A 68 -17.91 5.53 53.22
N GLU A 69 -17.08 4.54 52.90
CA GLU A 69 -15.81 4.75 52.19
C GLU A 69 -16.04 5.36 50.80
N TYR A 70 -17.07 4.89 50.09
CA TYR A 70 -17.47 5.46 48.80
C TYR A 70 -17.91 6.93 48.94
N LEU A 71 -18.74 7.26 49.92
CA LEU A 71 -19.19 8.64 50.17
C LEU A 71 -18.04 9.56 50.59
N GLU A 72 -17.08 9.04 51.37
CA GLU A 72 -15.87 9.76 51.75
C GLU A 72 -14.98 10.04 50.53
N ALA A 73 -14.76 9.05 49.67
CA ALA A 73 -14.01 9.21 48.43
C ALA A 73 -14.68 10.20 47.47
N LEU A 74 -16.01 10.17 47.38
CA LEU A 74 -16.80 11.09 46.55
C LEU A 74 -16.66 12.52 47.07
N ASN A 75 -16.79 12.73 48.39
CA ASN A 75 -16.57 14.04 49.02
C ASN A 75 -15.13 14.55 48.83
N ALA A 76 -14.13 13.66 48.91
CA ALA A 76 -12.74 14.00 48.61
C ALA A 76 -12.57 14.41 47.13
N ASN A 77 -13.25 13.74 46.20
CA ASN A 77 -13.22 14.08 44.78
C ASN A 77 -13.85 15.45 44.51
N ILE A 78 -15.00 15.75 45.12
CA ILE A 78 -15.66 17.06 45.00
C ILE A 78 -14.71 18.16 45.51
N LYS A 79 -14.12 18.00 46.70
CA LYS A 79 -13.13 18.94 47.24
C LYS A 79 -11.91 19.12 46.34
N ALA A 80 -11.39 18.02 45.76
CA ALA A 80 -10.27 18.09 44.83
C ALA A 80 -10.63 18.85 43.55
N ARG A 81 -11.84 18.67 43.01
CA ARG A 81 -12.34 19.41 41.85
C ARG A 81 -12.51 20.89 42.16
N GLU A 82 -13.01 21.25 43.34
CA GLU A 82 -13.14 22.63 43.78
C GLU A 82 -11.76 23.30 43.95
N ALA A 83 -10.81 22.61 44.59
CA ALA A 83 -9.44 23.07 44.73
C ALA A 83 -8.75 23.25 43.36
N PHE A 84 -8.96 22.33 42.42
CA PHE A 84 -8.47 22.46 41.05
C PHE A 84 -9.08 23.67 40.35
N LYS A 85 -10.40 23.86 40.44
CA LYS A 85 -11.07 25.04 39.88
C LYS A 85 -10.53 26.34 40.47
N ALA A 86 -10.31 26.40 41.78
CA ALA A 86 -9.70 27.54 42.46
C ALA A 86 -8.27 27.80 41.95
N CYS A 87 -7.44 26.75 41.87
CA CYS A 87 -6.07 26.85 41.35
C CYS A 87 -6.01 27.27 39.87
N CYS A 88 -7.00 26.91 39.05
CA CYS A 88 -7.11 27.36 37.66
C CYS A 88 -7.59 28.81 37.55
N GLN A 89 -8.30 29.34 38.54
CA GLN A 89 -8.82 30.71 38.57
C GLN A 89 -7.85 31.72 39.20
N GLU A 90 -7.03 31.31 40.17
CA GLU A 90 -5.92 32.08 40.76
C GLU A 90 -5.01 32.78 39.72
N PRO A 91 -4.48 32.12 38.66
CA PRO A 91 -3.66 32.78 37.65
C PRO A 91 -4.45 33.71 36.73
N LYS A 92 -5.78 33.57 36.65
CA LYS A 92 -6.66 34.46 35.87
C LYS A 92 -7.02 35.73 36.66
N ALA A 93 -7.19 35.63 37.98
CA ALA A 93 -7.44 36.78 38.86
C ALA A 93 -6.18 37.65 39.02
N ARG A 94 -5.01 37.04 39.20
CA ARG A 94 -3.72 37.76 39.33
C ARG A 94 -3.30 38.51 38.05
N ARG A 95 -3.83 38.13 36.88
CA ARG A 95 -3.61 38.80 35.59
C ARG A 95 -4.42 40.07 35.38
N LYS A 96 -5.53 40.28 36.11
CA LYS A 96 -6.38 41.49 35.95
C LYS A 96 -5.87 42.73 36.70
N ALA A 97 -4.85 42.60 37.54
CA ALA A 97 -4.33 43.69 38.37
C ALA A 97 -3.07 44.39 37.82
N SER A 98 -2.56 44.03 36.63
CA SER A 98 -1.36 44.67 36.08
C SER A 98 -1.39 44.78 34.55
N SER A 99 -1.72 45.97 34.03
CA SER A 99 -1.19 46.47 32.75
C SER A 99 -0.03 47.44 33.07
N PRO A 100 0.94 47.72 32.17
CA PRO A 100 1.08 47.36 30.75
C PRO A 100 2.35 46.51 30.50
N ALA A 101 2.21 45.27 30.04
CA ALA A 101 3.35 44.41 29.67
C ALA A 101 3.00 43.39 28.57
N GLU A 102 1.99 43.67 27.74
CA GLU A 102 1.54 42.72 26.71
C GLU A 102 2.50 42.65 25.52
N THR A 103 3.11 43.77 25.12
CA THR A 103 4.11 43.78 24.02
C THR A 103 5.37 42.98 24.37
N GLN A 104 5.96 43.18 25.56
CA GLN A 104 7.13 42.41 25.99
C GLN A 104 6.83 40.91 26.22
N LYS A 105 5.58 40.54 26.55
CA LYS A 105 5.20 39.13 26.68
C LYS A 105 5.03 38.46 25.33
N VAL A 106 4.47 39.17 24.35
CA VAL A 106 4.36 38.67 22.96
C VAL A 106 5.75 38.51 22.36
N ASP A 107 6.66 39.47 22.56
CA ASP A 107 8.04 39.36 22.10
C ASP A 107 8.77 38.18 22.77
N ARG A 108 8.65 37.99 24.09
CA ARG A 108 9.25 36.82 24.79
C ARG A 108 8.67 35.49 24.36
N LEU A 109 7.36 35.42 24.06
CA LEU A 109 6.75 34.21 23.53
C LEU A 109 7.21 33.93 22.11
N GLN A 110 7.35 34.96 21.28
CA GLN A 110 7.85 34.85 19.92
C GLN A 110 9.34 34.44 19.90
N GLU A 111 10.16 34.99 20.79
CA GLU A 111 11.55 34.56 21.03
C GLU A 111 11.60 33.10 21.49
N HIS A 112 10.75 32.71 22.45
CA HIS A 112 10.70 31.31 22.92
C HIS A 112 10.26 30.34 21.82
N LEU A 113 9.25 30.70 21.02
CA LEU A 113 8.84 29.90 19.86
C LEU A 113 9.93 29.82 18.80
N ALA A 114 10.68 30.91 18.57
CA ALA A 114 11.83 30.90 17.67
C ALA A 114 12.94 29.97 18.20
N THR A 115 13.26 30.02 19.50
CA THR A 115 14.26 29.11 20.10
C THR A 115 13.85 27.65 20.01
N ILE A 116 12.58 27.32 20.24
CA ILE A 116 12.05 25.95 20.02
C ILE A 116 12.16 25.58 18.55
N GLY A 117 11.87 26.51 17.64
CA GLY A 117 12.03 26.31 16.20
C GLY A 117 13.48 25.99 15.83
N PHE A 118 14.44 26.70 16.41
CA PHE A 118 15.87 26.45 16.21
C PHE A 118 16.33 25.12 16.82
N GLN A 119 15.87 24.77 18.03
CA GLN A 119 16.15 23.48 18.67
C GLN A 119 15.65 22.31 17.82
N LYS A 120 14.40 22.38 17.33
CA LYS A 120 13.83 21.36 16.43
C LYS A 120 14.61 21.24 15.12
N LYS A 121 15.08 22.35 14.55
CA LYS A 121 15.93 22.33 13.34
C LYS A 121 17.29 21.69 13.62
N HIS A 122 17.89 22.02 14.75
CA HIS A 122 19.16 21.45 15.18
C HIS A 122 19.07 19.95 15.42
N GLU A 123 18.02 19.48 16.12
CA GLU A 123 17.76 18.04 16.31
C GLU A 123 17.58 17.28 15.00
N LYS A 124 16.87 17.89 14.03
CA LYS A 124 16.72 17.32 12.68
C LYS A 124 18.06 17.23 11.95
N LEU A 125 18.89 18.27 12.01
CA LEU A 125 20.21 18.26 11.40
C LEU A 125 21.12 17.22 12.05
N LEU A 126 21.13 17.12 13.37
CA LEU A 126 21.86 16.07 14.10
C LEU A 126 21.36 14.66 13.77
N ALA A 127 20.07 14.49 13.47
CA ALA A 127 19.55 13.20 13.01
C ALA A 127 20.06 12.88 11.60
N VAL A 128 20.04 13.85 10.68
CA VAL A 128 20.57 13.69 9.31
C VAL A 128 22.06 13.41 9.34
N GLU A 129 22.84 14.14 10.14
CA GLU A 129 24.28 13.92 10.32
C GLU A 129 24.56 12.50 10.84
N ARG A 130 23.87 12.07 11.90
CA ARG A 130 23.97 10.68 12.40
C ARG A 130 23.64 9.65 11.33
N HIS A 131 22.64 9.89 10.50
CA HIS A 131 22.29 8.96 9.42
C HIS A 131 23.32 8.99 8.29
N LEU A 132 23.90 10.14 7.96
CA LEU A 132 25.00 10.26 7.01
C LEU A 132 26.27 9.57 7.52
N ASP A 133 26.57 9.68 8.81
CA ASP A 133 27.67 8.98 9.46
C ASP A 133 27.46 7.47 9.46
N LEU A 134 26.24 7.01 9.73
CA LEU A 134 25.90 5.59 9.64
C LEU A 134 25.98 5.06 8.20
N LEU A 135 25.62 5.88 7.21
CA LEU A 135 25.75 5.54 5.79
C LEU A 135 27.21 5.54 5.36
N SER A 136 28.03 6.49 5.80
CA SER A 136 29.45 6.57 5.47
C SER A 136 30.27 5.43 6.09
N GLN A 137 29.82 4.88 7.22
CA GLN A 137 30.38 3.67 7.83
C GLN A 137 30.00 2.37 7.10
N LYS A 138 29.03 2.39 6.16
CA LYS A 138 28.72 1.20 5.37
C LYS A 138 29.81 1.01 4.32
N PRO A 139 30.28 -0.24 4.10
CA PRO A 139 31.27 -0.53 3.07
C PRO A 139 30.75 -0.10 1.67
N ALA A 140 29.44 -0.14 1.43
CA ALA A 140 28.84 0.33 0.18
C ALA A 140 28.99 1.83 -0.11
N ALA A 141 29.35 2.65 0.88
CA ALA A 141 29.55 4.10 0.72
C ALA A 141 31.02 4.49 0.51
N SER A 142 31.97 3.57 0.67
CA SER A 142 33.36 3.84 0.29
C SER A 142 33.47 3.91 -1.23
N LYS A 143 34.21 4.90 -1.75
CA LYS A 143 34.42 5.11 -3.19
C LYS A 143 35.03 3.88 -3.88
N ASP A 144 35.70 3.04 -3.11
CA ASP A 144 36.43 1.86 -3.56
C ASP A 144 35.54 0.61 -3.65
N PHE A 145 34.33 0.62 -3.08
CA PHE A 145 33.41 -0.54 -3.07
C PHE A 145 32.87 -0.88 -4.47
N LEU A 146 32.78 0.11 -5.35
CA LEU A 146 32.39 -0.07 -6.74
C LEU A 146 33.59 -0.11 -7.69
N ASP A 147 34.83 -0.12 -7.19
CA ASP A 147 35.98 -0.31 -8.06
C ASP A 147 35.96 -1.77 -8.55
N PRO A 148 35.76 -2.01 -9.86
CA PRO A 148 35.73 -3.36 -10.41
C PRO A 148 37.01 -4.13 -10.07
N LYS A 149 38.13 -3.44 -9.88
CA LYS A 149 39.40 -4.07 -9.52
C LYS A 149 39.46 -4.60 -8.09
N GLU A 150 38.61 -4.12 -7.19
CA GLU A 150 38.50 -4.61 -5.81
C GLU A 150 37.37 -5.64 -5.68
N ALA A 151 36.23 -5.36 -6.32
CA ALA A 151 35.06 -6.26 -6.33
C ALA A 151 35.32 -7.60 -7.02
N PHE A 152 36.24 -7.65 -8.00
CA PHE A 152 36.60 -8.87 -8.73
C PHE A 152 37.94 -9.50 -8.27
N ARG A 153 38.56 -9.07 -7.16
CA ARG A 153 39.83 -9.65 -6.68
C ARG A 153 39.71 -11.13 -6.31
N ASP A 154 38.59 -11.51 -5.72
CA ASP A 154 38.33 -12.88 -5.24
C ASP A 154 37.56 -13.72 -6.27
N CYS A 155 37.23 -13.14 -7.42
CA CYS A 155 36.50 -13.81 -8.50
C CYS A 155 37.49 -14.47 -9.48
N ARG A 156 37.17 -15.69 -9.93
CA ARG A 156 37.86 -16.36 -11.04
C ARG A 156 37.85 -15.42 -12.26
N PRO A 157 38.96 -15.25 -13.01
CA PRO A 157 38.99 -14.37 -14.17
C PRO A 157 37.88 -14.77 -15.13
N LEU A 158 37.00 -13.81 -15.45
CA LEU A 158 35.92 -14.02 -16.39
C LEU A 158 36.52 -14.40 -17.77
N PRO A 159 35.88 -15.31 -18.52
CA PRO A 159 36.28 -15.59 -19.89
C PRO A 159 36.25 -14.28 -20.70
N GLU A 160 37.30 -14.04 -21.49
CA GLU A 160 37.39 -12.86 -22.35
C GLU A 160 36.18 -12.82 -23.28
N VAL A 161 35.35 -11.78 -23.11
CA VAL A 161 34.18 -11.57 -23.97
C VAL A 161 34.69 -11.31 -25.39
N PRO A 162 34.09 -11.95 -26.42
CA PRO A 162 34.47 -11.71 -27.81
C PRO A 162 34.43 -10.22 -28.13
N LYS A 163 35.56 -9.69 -28.63
CA LYS A 163 35.75 -8.26 -28.93
C LYS A 163 34.68 -7.72 -29.87
N ASP A 164 34.07 -8.59 -30.68
CA ASP A 164 33.00 -8.30 -31.61
C ASP A 164 31.74 -7.73 -30.92
N VAL A 165 31.42 -8.19 -29.70
CA VAL A 165 30.25 -7.71 -28.93
C VAL A 165 30.52 -6.35 -28.28
N VAL A 166 31.77 -6.10 -27.86
CA VAL A 166 32.17 -4.81 -27.27
C VAL A 166 32.28 -3.73 -28.35
N THR A 167 32.76 -4.07 -29.55
CA THR A 167 32.74 -3.15 -30.68
C THR A 167 31.34 -2.84 -31.19
N ALA A 168 30.40 -3.78 -31.12
CA ALA A 168 29.00 -3.52 -31.48
C ALA A 168 28.31 -2.52 -30.53
N LEU A 169 28.70 -2.49 -29.25
CA LEU A 169 28.19 -1.56 -28.25
C LEU A 169 28.94 -0.21 -28.21
N ALA A 170 30.20 -0.19 -28.66
CA ALA A 170 31.03 1.03 -28.72
C ALA A 170 30.91 1.78 -30.07
N LEU A 171 30.15 1.25 -31.04
CA LEU A 171 29.90 1.88 -32.34
C LEU A 171 28.76 2.92 -32.32
N ASP A 172 28.19 3.25 -31.16
CA ASP A 172 27.08 4.20 -31.02
C ASP A 172 27.50 5.69 -31.04
N ASP A 173 28.81 6.00 -31.17
CA ASP A 173 29.33 7.38 -31.14
C ASP A 173 29.64 8.00 -32.53
N ALA A 174 29.17 7.42 -33.64
CA ALA A 174 29.28 8.00 -35.00
C ALA A 174 27.94 7.90 -35.77
N PRO A 175 27.66 8.79 -36.76
CA PRO A 175 26.34 9.37 -36.98
C PRO A 175 25.24 8.33 -37.26
N ALA A 176 24.46 8.05 -36.22
CA ALA A 176 23.37 7.08 -36.16
C ALA A 176 22.20 7.30 -37.14
N THR A 177 22.27 8.28 -38.05
CA THR A 177 21.15 8.64 -38.93
C THR A 177 21.08 7.85 -40.23
N THR A 178 22.18 7.29 -40.72
CA THR A 178 22.18 6.40 -41.90
C THR A 178 21.93 4.95 -41.49
N HIS A 179 22.59 4.47 -40.43
CA HIS A 179 22.41 3.11 -39.92
C HIS A 179 20.99 2.85 -39.38
N LEU A 180 20.32 3.86 -38.83
CA LEU A 180 18.93 3.72 -38.39
C LEU A 180 17.96 3.58 -39.57
N LYS A 181 18.23 4.26 -40.70
CA LYS A 181 17.43 4.07 -41.93
C LYS A 181 17.67 2.70 -42.54
N ASP A 182 18.92 2.26 -42.61
CA ASP A 182 19.25 0.92 -43.12
C ASP A 182 18.62 -0.18 -42.23
N LEU A 183 18.59 0.01 -40.90
CA LEU A 183 17.93 -0.90 -39.97
C LEU A 183 16.40 -0.87 -40.10
N ILE A 184 15.80 0.30 -40.35
CA ILE A 184 14.37 0.43 -40.64
C ILE A 184 14.04 -0.28 -41.95
N ASP A 185 14.84 -0.11 -43.00
CA ASP A 185 14.64 -0.76 -44.30
C ASP A 185 14.79 -2.30 -44.18
N GLU A 186 15.73 -2.77 -43.37
CA GLU A 186 15.90 -4.21 -43.07
C GLU A 186 14.70 -4.75 -42.28
N LEU A 187 14.22 -4.01 -41.28
CA LEU A 187 13.02 -4.36 -40.52
C LEU A 187 11.76 -4.36 -41.40
N GLU A 188 11.59 -3.37 -42.27
CA GLU A 188 10.50 -3.29 -43.25
C GLU A 188 10.53 -4.48 -44.22
N LYS A 189 11.71 -4.84 -44.72
CA LYS A 189 11.91 -6.04 -45.54
C LYS A 189 11.52 -7.31 -44.78
N HIS A 190 11.97 -7.47 -43.54
CA HIS A 190 11.60 -8.63 -42.71
C HIS A 190 10.12 -8.68 -42.41
N VAL A 191 9.49 -7.55 -42.11
CA VAL A 191 8.05 -7.45 -41.87
C VAL A 191 7.28 -7.80 -43.15
N LEU A 192 7.74 -7.36 -44.32
CA LEU A 192 7.11 -7.69 -45.59
C LEU A 192 7.26 -9.19 -45.91
N CYS A 193 8.45 -9.77 -45.70
CA CYS A 193 8.68 -11.21 -45.84
C CYS A 193 7.78 -12.01 -44.88
N ALA A 194 7.67 -11.60 -43.62
CA ALA A 194 6.82 -12.24 -42.63
C ALA A 194 5.33 -12.15 -43.02
N LYS A 195 4.87 -10.97 -43.50
CA LYS A 195 3.50 -10.79 -43.99
C LYS A 195 3.20 -11.67 -45.21
N LEU A 196 4.15 -11.83 -46.12
CA LEU A 196 3.99 -12.73 -47.28
C LEU A 196 3.96 -14.20 -46.87
N LEU A 197 4.80 -14.61 -45.91
CA LEU A 197 4.76 -15.96 -45.34
C LEU A 197 3.44 -16.22 -44.63
N LEU A 198 2.96 -15.29 -43.82
CA LEU A 198 1.67 -15.38 -43.14
C LEU A 198 0.52 -15.53 -44.14
N LYS A 199 0.47 -14.71 -45.19
CA LYS A 199 -0.55 -14.86 -46.24
C LYS A 199 -0.48 -16.21 -46.94
N ARG A 200 0.73 -16.75 -47.16
CA ARG A 200 0.91 -18.08 -47.74
C ARG A 200 0.39 -19.17 -46.79
N GLU A 201 0.66 -19.05 -45.49
CA GLU A 201 0.17 -19.98 -44.48
C GLU A 201 -1.35 -19.89 -44.30
N GLU A 202 -1.93 -18.70 -44.34
CA GLU A 202 -3.39 -18.49 -44.33
C GLU A 202 -4.04 -19.15 -45.55
N GLN A 203 -3.48 -18.96 -46.74
CA GLN A 203 -3.96 -19.64 -47.95
C GLN A 203 -3.84 -21.16 -47.85
N LEU A 204 -2.75 -21.68 -47.27
CA LEU A 204 -2.61 -23.11 -47.01
C LEU A 204 -3.62 -23.60 -45.97
N LEU A 205 -3.89 -22.81 -44.93
CA LEU A 205 -4.93 -23.11 -43.94
C LEU A 205 -6.32 -23.12 -44.56
N GLU A 206 -6.65 -22.16 -45.42
CA GLU A 206 -7.92 -22.14 -46.15
C GLU A 206 -8.03 -23.31 -47.14
N GLN A 207 -6.94 -23.70 -47.80
CA GLN A 207 -6.89 -24.89 -48.64
C GLN A 207 -7.06 -26.18 -47.83
N VAL A 208 -6.48 -26.26 -46.63
CA VAL A 208 -6.65 -27.41 -45.73
C VAL A 208 -8.06 -27.44 -45.15
N LYS A 209 -8.61 -26.29 -44.75
CA LYS A 209 -9.99 -26.15 -44.27
C LYS A 209 -11.01 -26.49 -45.35
N SER A 210 -10.78 -26.11 -46.61
CA SER A 210 -11.67 -26.46 -47.72
C SER A 210 -11.53 -27.91 -48.19
N ARG A 211 -10.34 -28.53 -48.00
CA ARG A 211 -10.12 -29.97 -48.25
C ARG A 211 -10.62 -30.87 -47.11
N SER A 212 -10.82 -30.33 -45.91
CA SER A 212 -11.33 -31.06 -44.76
C SER A 212 -12.83 -30.76 -44.55
N PRO A 213 -13.74 -31.68 -44.90
CA PRO A 213 -15.17 -31.52 -44.63
C PRO A 213 -15.53 -31.87 -43.18
N VAL A 214 -14.68 -31.49 -42.21
CA VAL A 214 -14.99 -31.61 -40.78
C VAL A 214 -14.99 -30.20 -40.21
N GLY A 215 -16.18 -29.59 -40.19
CA GLY A 215 -16.41 -28.38 -39.41
C GLY A 215 -15.99 -28.62 -37.96
N ALA A 216 -15.42 -27.61 -37.31
CA ALA A 216 -14.88 -27.67 -35.96
C ALA A 216 -15.87 -28.19 -34.89
N ASP A 217 -17.16 -28.25 -35.22
CA ASP A 217 -18.24 -28.72 -34.35
C ASP A 217 -18.48 -30.23 -34.41
N SER A 218 -17.83 -30.98 -35.31
CA SER A 218 -18.02 -32.43 -35.48
C SER A 218 -16.74 -33.24 -35.25
N VAL A 219 -15.86 -32.78 -34.38
CA VAL A 219 -14.77 -33.63 -33.86
C VAL A 219 -15.28 -34.30 -32.58
N PRO A 220 -15.35 -35.63 -32.50
CA PRO A 220 -15.81 -36.31 -31.30
C PRO A 220 -14.90 -35.91 -30.12
N ASP A 221 -15.47 -35.64 -28.96
CA ASP A 221 -14.71 -35.14 -27.80
C ASP A 221 -13.57 -36.09 -27.39
N SER A 222 -13.67 -37.38 -27.73
CA SER A 222 -12.58 -38.35 -27.61
C SER A 222 -11.33 -37.96 -28.43
N ALA A 223 -11.49 -37.48 -29.66
CA ALA A 223 -10.38 -37.06 -30.50
C ALA A 223 -9.80 -35.71 -30.04
N LYS A 224 -10.63 -34.83 -29.44
CA LYS A 224 -10.13 -33.60 -28.78
C LYS A 224 -9.30 -33.93 -27.54
N LEU A 225 -9.74 -34.87 -26.72
CA LEU A 225 -8.99 -35.34 -25.55
C LEU A 225 -7.69 -36.03 -25.96
N GLU A 226 -7.71 -36.83 -27.03
CA GLU A 226 -6.51 -37.47 -27.56
C GLU A 226 -5.52 -36.43 -28.13
N ALA A 227 -5.99 -35.43 -28.88
CA ALA A 227 -5.15 -34.34 -29.37
C ALA A 227 -4.58 -33.48 -28.24
N LEU A 228 -5.35 -33.21 -27.18
CA LEU A 228 -4.87 -32.50 -25.98
C LEU A 228 -3.87 -33.33 -25.19
N ASN A 229 -4.05 -34.66 -25.14
CA ASN A 229 -3.10 -35.53 -24.48
C ASN A 229 -1.80 -35.62 -25.30
N ALA A 230 -1.91 -35.68 -26.64
CA ALA A 230 -0.77 -35.66 -27.55
C ALA A 230 0.02 -34.34 -27.42
N SER A 231 -0.66 -33.19 -27.42
CA SER A 231 0.00 -31.89 -27.23
C SER A 231 0.62 -31.76 -25.84
N ARG A 232 -0.03 -32.29 -24.79
CA ARG A 232 0.56 -32.38 -23.46
C ARG A 232 1.83 -33.22 -23.45
N THR A 233 1.82 -34.39 -24.09
CA THR A 233 3.01 -35.26 -24.16
C THR A 233 4.13 -34.64 -24.97
N GLU A 234 3.84 -33.92 -26.06
CA GLU A 234 4.86 -33.20 -26.82
C GLU A 234 5.44 -32.02 -26.03
N LEU A 235 4.62 -31.26 -25.30
CA LEU A 235 5.11 -30.19 -24.42
C LEU A 235 5.98 -30.73 -23.30
N ILE A 236 5.60 -31.85 -22.68
CA ILE A 236 6.41 -32.50 -21.66
C ILE A 236 7.74 -32.93 -22.27
N ASN A 237 7.72 -33.60 -23.42
CA ASN A 237 8.96 -34.04 -24.08
C ASN A 237 9.82 -32.86 -24.54
N TRP A 238 9.23 -31.78 -25.02
CA TRP A 238 9.94 -30.55 -25.35
C TRP A 238 10.57 -29.92 -24.10
N ILE A 239 9.82 -29.80 -23.00
CA ILE A 239 10.35 -29.30 -21.73
C ILE A 239 11.46 -30.21 -21.19
N GLU A 240 11.29 -31.53 -21.28
CA GLU A 240 12.29 -32.50 -20.83
C GLU A 240 13.56 -32.45 -21.69
N THR A 241 13.43 -32.29 -23.01
CA THR A 241 14.58 -32.13 -23.92
C THR A 241 15.26 -30.77 -23.76
N GLU A 242 14.51 -29.70 -23.52
CA GLU A 242 15.05 -28.37 -23.18
C GLU A 242 15.78 -28.39 -21.84
N LEU A 243 15.18 -28.99 -20.80
CA LEU A 243 15.80 -29.16 -19.48
C LEU A 243 17.03 -30.08 -19.54
N GLY A 244 16.98 -31.14 -20.33
CA GLY A 244 18.13 -32.01 -20.60
C GLY A 244 19.27 -31.27 -21.30
N ARG A 245 18.94 -30.44 -22.30
CA ARG A 245 19.92 -29.62 -23.02
C ARG A 245 20.50 -28.48 -22.16
N ALA A 246 19.71 -27.93 -21.25
CA ALA A 246 20.19 -26.95 -20.27
C ALA A 246 21.01 -27.59 -19.14
N GLY A 247 20.80 -28.87 -18.85
CA GLY A 247 21.53 -29.64 -17.83
C GLY A 247 22.85 -30.25 -18.29
N ASP A 248 23.04 -30.44 -19.60
CA ASP A 248 24.24 -31.06 -20.20
C ASP A 248 25.39 -30.07 -20.50
N GLY A 249 25.22 -28.78 -20.15
CA GLY A 249 26.27 -27.75 -20.31
C GLY A 249 27.39 -27.82 -19.26
N GLY A 250 27.61 -28.96 -18.63
CA GLY A 250 28.42 -29.08 -17.42
C GLY A 250 29.13 -30.43 -17.28
N GLY A 251 29.96 -30.80 -18.25
CA GLY A 251 30.87 -31.92 -18.09
C GLY A 251 31.46 -32.41 -19.41
N ASP A 252 32.78 -32.26 -19.54
CA ASP A 252 33.65 -32.94 -20.51
C ASP A 252 33.75 -32.35 -21.92
N GLU A 253 34.30 -31.14 -22.03
CA GLU A 253 35.26 -30.85 -23.11
C GLU A 253 36.66 -31.25 -22.63
N ASP A 254 37.05 -32.50 -22.92
CA ASP A 254 38.46 -32.84 -23.09
C ASP A 254 38.74 -32.95 -24.59
N GLY A 255 39.79 -32.25 -25.00
CA GLY A 255 39.89 -31.66 -26.33
C GLY A 255 40.02 -32.64 -27.50
N SER A 256 39.47 -32.23 -28.65
CA SER A 256 40.19 -32.33 -29.92
C SER A 256 39.53 -31.46 -30.98
N SER A 257 40.05 -30.26 -31.16
CA SER A 257 39.90 -29.51 -32.39
C SER A 257 40.57 -30.28 -33.54
N HIS A 258 39.81 -30.76 -34.53
CA HIS A 258 40.16 -30.97 -35.94
C HIS A 258 38.83 -31.24 -36.66
N GLY A 259 38.34 -30.44 -37.61
CA GLY A 259 38.98 -30.22 -38.89
C GLY A 259 38.70 -31.41 -39.83
N LYS A 260 37.71 -31.27 -40.72
CA LYS A 260 37.44 -32.09 -41.94
C LYS A 260 36.95 -33.54 -41.76
N SER A 261 35.74 -33.76 -42.28
CA SER A 261 35.35 -34.75 -43.30
C SER A 261 36.11 -36.10 -43.37
N ARG A 262 35.31 -37.18 -43.35
CA ARG A 262 35.56 -38.62 -43.66
C ARG A 262 35.97 -39.51 -42.49
N ASN A 263 34.98 -40.16 -41.86
CA ASN A 263 34.90 -41.63 -41.72
C ASN A 263 33.78 -42.05 -40.74
N GLY A 264 32.54 -42.20 -41.23
CA GLY A 264 31.41 -42.71 -40.43
C GLY A 264 31.47 -44.21 -40.09
N ALA A 265 32.44 -44.96 -40.60
CA ALA A 265 32.56 -46.40 -40.36
C ALA A 265 33.35 -46.74 -39.07
N THR A 266 34.31 -45.89 -38.68
CA THR A 266 35.16 -46.14 -37.50
C THR A 266 34.47 -45.75 -36.19
N ASP A 267 33.58 -44.75 -36.21
CA ASP A 267 32.79 -44.37 -35.04
C ASP A 267 31.73 -45.41 -34.69
N MET A 268 31.14 -46.08 -35.69
CA MET A 268 30.16 -47.14 -35.45
C MET A 268 30.83 -48.38 -34.81
N SER A 269 32.01 -48.77 -35.29
CA SER A 269 32.80 -49.85 -34.68
C SER A 269 33.23 -49.52 -33.25
N ARG A 270 33.61 -48.27 -32.98
CA ARG A 270 33.99 -47.82 -31.64
C ARG A 270 32.80 -47.81 -30.68
N LEU A 271 31.61 -47.44 -31.16
CA LEU A 271 30.35 -47.54 -30.43
C LEU A 271 29.98 -48.99 -30.13
N ASP A 272 30.14 -49.88 -31.10
CA ASP A 272 29.88 -51.32 -30.92
C ASP A 272 30.83 -51.96 -29.91
N ASP A 273 32.11 -51.58 -29.92
CA ASP A 273 33.10 -52.01 -28.92
C ASP A 273 32.77 -51.48 -27.51
N GLN A 274 32.31 -50.23 -27.40
CA GLN A 274 31.83 -49.67 -26.15
C GLN A 274 30.57 -50.37 -25.63
N LEU A 275 29.61 -50.66 -26.52
CA LEU A 275 28.40 -51.41 -26.18
C LEU A 275 28.73 -52.86 -25.78
N ALA A 276 29.70 -53.50 -26.44
CA ALA A 276 30.20 -54.81 -26.04
C ALA A 276 30.83 -54.76 -24.64
N GLY A 277 31.64 -53.74 -24.35
CA GLY A 277 32.22 -53.50 -23.03
C GLY A 277 31.16 -53.27 -21.94
N VAL A 278 30.09 -52.53 -22.23
CA VAL A 278 28.97 -52.32 -21.30
C VAL A 278 28.22 -53.63 -21.06
N ARG A 279 27.95 -54.42 -22.11
CA ARG A 279 27.30 -55.73 -21.99
C ARG A 279 28.11 -56.69 -21.15
N GLU A 280 29.44 -56.71 -21.30
CA GLU A 280 30.30 -57.56 -20.50
C GLU A 280 30.35 -57.12 -19.03
N LYS A 281 30.44 -55.82 -18.75
CA LYS A 281 30.33 -55.28 -17.39
C LYS A 281 28.99 -55.66 -16.75
N TYR A 282 27.90 -55.57 -17.49
CA TYR A 282 26.57 -55.95 -17.01
C TYR A 282 26.45 -57.45 -16.74
N LYS A 283 27.04 -58.31 -17.59
CA LYS A 283 27.11 -59.77 -17.35
C LYS A 283 27.84 -60.07 -16.04
N ARG A 284 29.02 -59.48 -15.83
CA ARG A 284 29.80 -59.63 -14.58
C ARG A 284 29.01 -59.16 -13.35
N TYR A 285 28.29 -58.05 -13.46
CA TYR A 285 27.42 -57.56 -12.39
C TYR A 285 26.28 -58.56 -12.06
N VAL A 286 25.62 -59.11 -13.07
CA VAL A 286 24.56 -60.11 -12.88
C VAL A 286 25.11 -61.40 -12.26
N GLU A 287 26.28 -61.86 -12.68
CA GLU A 287 26.96 -63.01 -12.10
C GLU A 287 27.33 -62.77 -10.64
N ALA A 288 27.94 -61.63 -10.32
CA ALA A 288 28.25 -61.24 -8.93
C ALA A 288 26.99 -61.21 -8.06
N ARG A 289 25.88 -60.68 -8.59
CA ARG A 289 24.59 -60.65 -7.88
C ARG A 289 23.99 -62.05 -7.69
N LYS A 290 24.14 -62.96 -8.65
CA LYS A 290 23.74 -64.36 -8.51
C LYS A 290 24.55 -65.07 -7.43
N VAL A 291 25.86 -64.84 -7.37
CA VAL A 291 26.73 -65.38 -6.31
C VAL A 291 26.32 -64.83 -4.94
N LEU A 292 26.01 -63.54 -4.85
CA LEU A 292 25.56 -62.91 -3.60
C LEU A 292 24.20 -63.49 -3.15
N LEU A 293 23.25 -63.66 -4.07
CA LEU A 293 21.97 -64.33 -3.78
C LEU A 293 22.15 -65.81 -3.39
N GLN A 294 23.11 -66.51 -3.98
CA GLN A 294 23.46 -67.88 -3.57
C GLN A 294 24.06 -67.93 -2.16
N LEU A 295 24.94 -66.99 -1.80
CA LEU A 295 25.48 -66.88 -0.44
C LEU A 295 24.38 -66.58 0.58
N VAL A 296 23.48 -65.63 0.27
CA VAL A 296 22.35 -65.27 1.15
C VAL A 296 21.35 -66.42 1.28
N SER A 297 21.10 -67.18 0.21
CA SER A 297 20.19 -68.34 0.26
C SER A 297 20.81 -69.58 0.93
N GLN A 298 22.13 -69.72 0.94
CA GLN A 298 22.83 -70.76 1.71
C GLN A 298 22.91 -70.44 3.21
N GLN A 299 22.71 -69.19 3.60
CA GLN A 299 22.62 -68.78 4.99
C GLN A 299 21.26 -69.21 5.56
N LYS A 300 21.14 -70.50 5.91
CA LYS A 300 20.04 -71.04 6.70
C LYS A 300 19.87 -70.18 7.95
N ASN A 301 18.74 -69.48 8.01
CA ASN A 301 18.29 -68.71 9.17
C ASN A 301 18.52 -69.50 10.47
N PRO A 302 19.41 -69.07 11.38
CA PRO A 302 19.41 -69.63 12.72
C PRO A 302 18.09 -69.23 13.39
N VAL A 303 17.33 -70.25 13.79
CA VAL A 303 16.11 -70.14 14.57
C VAL A 303 16.42 -69.36 15.85
N ILE A 304 15.91 -68.13 15.93
CA ILE A 304 16.00 -67.28 17.11
C ILE A 304 15.06 -67.86 18.18
N LYS A 305 15.63 -68.51 19.20
CA LYS A 305 14.96 -68.73 20.50
C LYS A 305 15.12 -67.46 21.36
N PRO A 306 14.09 -67.02 22.10
CA PRO A 306 14.20 -65.82 22.90
C PRO A 306 14.94 -66.11 24.22
N ARG A 307 15.97 -65.28 24.45
CA ARG A 307 16.32 -64.57 25.69
C ARG A 307 16.34 -65.36 27.01
N GLN A 308 17.56 -65.59 27.51
CA GLN A 308 17.86 -65.55 28.94
C GLN A 308 19.12 -64.73 29.17
N ASP A 309 18.98 -63.73 30.05
CA ASP A 309 20.04 -62.85 30.50
C ASP A 309 21.09 -63.67 31.26
N THR A 310 22.34 -63.65 30.80
CA THR A 310 23.50 -63.83 31.66
C THR A 310 24.64 -62.94 31.17
N SER A 311 25.09 -62.11 32.09
CA SER A 311 26.30 -61.32 31.99
C SER A 311 27.49 -62.27 31.83
N GLU A 312 28.27 -62.09 30.76
CA GLU A 312 29.67 -62.48 30.75
C GLU A 312 30.37 -61.72 29.62
N ALA A 313 31.34 -60.89 30.03
CA ALA A 313 32.25 -60.21 29.16
C ALA A 313 33.06 -61.24 28.38
N ASN A 314 32.91 -61.24 27.05
CA ASN A 314 33.84 -61.91 26.16
C ASN A 314 34.30 -60.95 25.08
N THR A 315 35.56 -60.57 25.21
CA THR A 315 36.39 -59.87 24.25
C THR A 315 36.40 -60.63 22.92
N VAL A 316 35.75 -60.06 21.91
CA VAL A 316 35.98 -60.44 20.51
C VAL A 316 37.11 -59.54 20.00
N PRO A 317 38.18 -60.08 19.38
CA PRO A 317 39.21 -59.27 18.78
C PRO A 317 38.59 -58.51 17.61
N VAL A 318 38.53 -57.19 17.75
CA VAL A 318 38.25 -56.24 16.67
C VAL A 318 39.34 -56.40 15.63
N GLN A 319 39.05 -57.18 14.59
CA GLN A 319 39.78 -57.06 13.34
C GLN A 319 39.45 -55.68 12.80
N THR A 320 40.42 -54.77 12.89
CA THR A 320 40.41 -53.48 12.22
C THR A 320 40.38 -53.70 10.70
N PRO A 321 39.32 -53.34 9.97
CA PRO A 321 39.48 -53.04 8.56
C PRO A 321 40.31 -51.75 8.44
N ALA A 322 41.24 -51.75 7.50
CA ALA A 322 42.15 -50.67 7.14
C ALA A 322 41.43 -49.31 6.94
N PRO A 323 42.15 -48.17 7.02
CA PRO A 323 41.60 -46.86 7.30
C PRO A 323 40.98 -46.18 6.06
N SER A 324 39.88 -46.71 5.53
CA SER A 324 39.05 -46.00 4.55
C SER A 324 38.15 -44.94 5.23
N ALA A 325 37.98 -45.02 6.55
CA ALA A 325 37.22 -44.05 7.34
C ALA A 325 37.80 -42.63 7.27
N HIS A 326 39.14 -42.49 7.16
CA HIS A 326 39.79 -41.18 7.05
C HIS A 326 39.59 -40.51 5.67
N LEU A 327 39.26 -41.28 4.63
CA LEU A 327 38.98 -40.71 3.29
C LEU A 327 37.55 -40.17 3.19
N LEU A 328 36.60 -40.76 3.92
CA LEU A 328 35.19 -40.34 3.93
C LEU A 328 34.85 -39.32 5.03
N ALA A 329 35.63 -39.28 6.11
CA ALA A 329 35.47 -38.31 7.21
C ALA A 329 35.33 -36.85 6.74
N PRO A 330 36.19 -36.29 5.85
CA PRO A 330 36.06 -34.89 5.44
C PRO A 330 34.78 -34.63 4.64
N TYR A 331 34.29 -35.60 3.85
CA TYR A 331 33.04 -35.45 3.10
C TYR A 331 31.81 -35.53 4.01
N VAL A 332 31.86 -36.36 5.06
CA VAL A 332 30.79 -36.41 6.07
C VAL A 332 30.80 -35.13 6.91
N GLU A 333 31.95 -34.59 7.27
CA GLU A 333 32.07 -33.29 7.95
C GLU A 333 31.54 -32.13 7.10
N GLN A 334 31.86 -32.10 5.80
CA GLN A 334 31.30 -31.13 4.85
C GLN A 334 29.79 -31.27 4.69
N LEU A 335 29.28 -32.50 4.60
CA LEU A 335 27.84 -32.74 4.51
C LEU A 335 27.12 -32.31 5.79
N LEU A 336 27.73 -32.56 6.95
CA LEU A 336 27.23 -32.08 8.23
C LEU A 336 27.26 -30.55 8.30
N SER A 337 28.32 -29.87 7.85
CA SER A 337 28.35 -28.40 7.85
C SER A 337 27.26 -27.81 6.95
N VAL A 338 27.05 -28.36 5.75
CA VAL A 338 25.96 -27.95 4.86
C VAL A 338 24.58 -28.22 5.49
N ALA A 339 24.40 -29.35 6.17
CA ALA A 339 23.15 -29.64 6.88
C ALA A 339 22.89 -28.65 8.03
N HIS A 340 23.93 -28.23 8.76
CA HIS A 340 23.81 -27.19 9.79
C HIS A 340 23.46 -25.82 9.18
N GLU A 341 24.07 -25.46 8.04
CA GLU A 341 23.75 -24.23 7.31
C GLU A 341 22.29 -24.25 6.81
N GLN A 342 21.84 -25.36 6.22
CA GLN A 342 20.45 -25.54 5.79
C GLN A 342 19.47 -25.41 6.96
N LYS A 343 19.79 -26.00 8.11
CA LYS A 343 18.98 -25.83 9.32
C LYS A 343 18.95 -24.36 9.77
N GLY A 344 20.09 -23.67 9.72
CA GLY A 344 20.18 -22.22 9.95
C GLY A 344 19.27 -21.43 9.02
N MET A 345 19.36 -21.67 7.70
CA MET A 345 18.52 -21.01 6.69
C MET A 345 17.03 -21.29 6.89
N ILE A 346 16.64 -22.53 7.24
CA ILE A 346 15.25 -22.88 7.52
C ILE A 346 14.74 -22.10 8.74
N THR A 347 15.54 -22.02 9.81
CA THR A 347 15.17 -21.25 11.01
C THR A 347 15.02 -19.76 10.69
N GLN A 348 15.95 -19.18 9.93
CA GLN A 348 15.88 -17.79 9.49
C GLN A 348 14.66 -17.54 8.60
N LYS A 349 14.38 -18.40 7.62
CA LYS A 349 13.19 -18.31 6.76
C LYS A 349 11.91 -18.35 7.59
N SER A 350 11.83 -19.25 8.57
CA SER A 350 10.68 -19.35 9.46
C SER A 350 10.50 -18.06 10.30
N HIS A 351 11.60 -17.51 10.84
CA HIS A 351 11.58 -16.26 11.60
C HIS A 351 11.14 -15.07 10.73
N LEU A 352 11.64 -14.97 9.50
CA LEU A 352 11.24 -13.93 8.55
C LEU A 352 9.77 -14.05 8.18
N ASN A 353 9.28 -15.25 7.88
CA ASN A 353 7.87 -15.48 7.57
C ASN A 353 6.95 -15.09 8.75
N ILE A 354 7.32 -15.46 9.97
CA ILE A 354 6.56 -15.08 11.17
C ILE A 354 6.57 -13.55 11.35
N THR A 355 7.73 -12.91 11.15
CA THR A 355 7.87 -11.46 11.28
C THR A 355 7.05 -10.74 10.22
N ILE A 356 7.11 -11.17 8.96
CA ILE A 356 6.32 -10.61 7.85
C ILE A 356 4.83 -10.79 8.12
N ALA A 357 4.39 -11.99 8.53
CA ALA A 357 2.99 -12.25 8.84
C ALA A 357 2.50 -11.37 10.01
N LYS A 358 3.34 -11.15 11.03
CA LYS A 358 3.04 -10.24 12.13
C LYS A 358 2.90 -8.80 11.63
N GLN A 359 3.87 -8.30 10.85
CA GLN A 359 3.82 -6.95 10.29
C GLN A 359 2.59 -6.77 9.40
N LEU A 360 2.27 -7.74 8.55
CA LEU A 360 1.09 -7.68 7.69
C LEU A 360 -0.19 -7.60 8.52
N LYS A 361 -0.31 -8.41 9.59
CA LYS A 361 -1.44 -8.34 10.51
C LYS A 361 -1.53 -6.98 11.21
N ASP A 362 -0.41 -6.47 11.73
CA ASP A 362 -0.35 -5.17 12.40
C ASP A 362 -0.75 -4.04 11.43
N THR A 363 -0.32 -4.10 10.16
CA THR A 363 -0.74 -3.14 9.13
C THR A 363 -2.23 -3.25 8.79
N CYS A 364 -2.80 -4.46 8.71
CA CYS A 364 -4.23 -4.62 8.47
C CYS A 364 -5.06 -4.04 9.63
N LEU A 365 -4.65 -4.27 10.88
CA LEU A 365 -5.32 -3.68 12.05
C LEU A 365 -5.23 -2.15 12.04
N ALA A 366 -4.06 -1.59 11.70
CA ALA A 366 -3.90 -0.15 11.56
C ALA A 366 -4.80 0.42 10.45
N LEU A 367 -4.92 -0.27 9.31
CA LEU A 367 -5.83 0.13 8.22
C LEU A 367 -7.30 0.07 8.64
N ASP A 368 -7.70 -0.94 9.42
CA ASP A 368 -9.07 -1.05 9.94
C ASP A 368 -9.37 0.09 10.92
N HIS A 369 -8.44 0.41 11.82
CA HIS A 369 -8.58 1.55 12.74
C HIS A 369 -8.66 2.88 12.00
N LEU A 370 -7.80 3.10 11.00
CA LEU A 370 -7.86 4.30 10.16
C LEU A 370 -9.19 4.38 9.41
N ALA A 371 -9.73 3.25 8.94
CA ALA A 371 -11.03 3.20 8.29
C ALA A 371 -12.17 3.61 9.23
N GLU A 372 -12.14 3.18 10.49
CA GLU A 372 -13.10 3.60 11.54
C GLU A 372 -13.01 5.10 11.86
N GLU A 373 -11.81 5.67 11.84
CA GLU A 373 -11.58 7.11 12.06
C GLU A 373 -11.89 7.98 10.83
N SER A 374 -12.03 7.37 9.65
CA SER A 374 -12.20 8.10 8.41
C SER A 374 -13.58 8.75 8.31
N GLN A 375 -13.60 10.02 7.94
CA GLN A 375 -14.84 10.73 7.60
C GLN A 375 -15.21 10.57 6.11
N LEU A 376 -14.24 10.12 5.30
CA LEU A 376 -14.40 9.98 3.86
C LEU A 376 -15.19 8.72 3.48
N LEU A 377 -14.92 7.58 4.14
CA LEU A 377 -15.60 6.32 3.83
C LEU A 377 -17.12 6.35 4.12
N PRO A 378 -17.59 6.96 5.24
CA PRO A 378 -19.03 7.11 5.47
C PRO A 378 -19.71 8.09 4.50
N ALA A 379 -18.99 9.13 4.06
CA ALA A 379 -19.51 10.10 3.10
C ALA A 379 -19.67 9.50 1.69
N PHE A 380 -18.79 8.56 1.33
CA PHE A 380 -18.80 7.89 0.03
C PHE A 380 -18.69 6.37 0.16
N PRO A 381 -19.78 5.68 0.54
CA PRO A 381 -19.76 4.23 0.70
C PRO A 381 -19.62 3.53 -0.66
N MET A 382 -18.70 2.57 -0.75
CA MET A 382 -18.55 1.76 -1.96
C MET A 382 -19.79 0.88 -2.21
N PRO A 383 -20.39 0.91 -3.41
CA PRO A 383 -21.48 0.01 -3.80
C PRO A 383 -21.03 -1.45 -3.68
N GLY A 384 -21.72 -2.24 -2.86
CA GLY A 384 -21.39 -3.65 -2.62
C GLY A 384 -20.57 -3.94 -1.35
N ALA A 385 -19.97 -2.92 -0.70
CA ALA A 385 -19.29 -3.09 0.58
C ALA A 385 -20.26 -3.14 1.79
N ALA A 386 -21.48 -2.61 1.64
CA ALA A 386 -22.51 -2.54 2.68
C ALA A 386 -23.04 -3.91 3.16
N GLY A 387 -22.69 -5.01 2.50
CA GLY A 387 -22.96 -6.37 2.98
C GLY A 387 -22.01 -6.84 4.09
N ARG A 388 -20.86 -6.18 4.29
CA ARG A 388 -19.93 -6.48 5.37
C ARG A 388 -20.27 -5.63 6.58
N LYS A 389 -21.34 -5.98 7.29
CA LYS A 389 -21.52 -5.54 8.68
C LYS A 389 -20.24 -5.87 9.46
N PRO A 390 -19.77 -5.03 10.40
CA PRO A 390 -18.66 -5.39 11.26
C PRO A 390 -19.07 -6.67 12.00
N ALA A 391 -18.43 -7.78 11.65
CA ALA A 391 -18.71 -9.07 12.25
C ALA A 391 -18.44 -8.93 13.75
N ALA A 392 -19.50 -9.01 14.54
CA ALA A 392 -19.47 -9.00 15.98
C ALA A 392 -18.48 -10.08 16.46
N PHE A 393 -17.33 -9.65 17.00
CA PHE A 393 -16.43 -10.29 17.96
C PHE A 393 -16.04 -11.78 17.81
N GLY A 394 -16.44 -12.48 16.75
CA GLY A 394 -16.37 -13.96 16.69
C GLY A 394 -15.73 -14.56 15.44
N ASP A 395 -15.50 -13.78 14.37
CA ASP A 395 -15.05 -14.34 13.07
C ASP A 395 -13.53 -14.17 12.80
N SER A 396 -12.79 -13.68 13.80
CA SER A 396 -11.35 -13.40 13.66
C SER A 396 -10.45 -14.65 13.59
N LEU A 397 -11.02 -15.86 13.63
CA LEU A 397 -10.27 -17.12 13.58
C LEU A 397 -10.41 -17.87 12.24
N SER A 398 -11.31 -17.44 11.36
CA SER A 398 -11.50 -18.03 10.01
C SER A 398 -10.88 -17.17 8.89
N ALA A 399 -10.61 -15.88 9.13
CA ALA A 399 -10.10 -14.93 8.15
C ALA A 399 -8.58 -15.04 7.87
N SER A 400 -8.02 -16.24 7.87
CA SER A 400 -6.62 -16.46 7.47
C SER A 400 -6.42 -16.37 5.95
N GLU A 401 -7.48 -16.29 5.15
CA GLU A 401 -7.39 -16.44 3.70
C GLU A 401 -7.26 -15.14 2.90
N THR A 402 -7.39 -13.95 3.49
CA THR A 402 -7.16 -12.68 2.76
C THR A 402 -6.51 -11.60 3.63
N LEU A 403 -5.23 -11.79 3.95
CA LEU A 403 -4.35 -10.71 4.44
C LEU A 403 -3.94 -9.73 3.31
N ASP A 404 -4.76 -9.61 2.27
CA ASP A 404 -4.51 -8.65 1.20
C ASP A 404 -4.88 -7.25 1.68
N SER A 405 -3.86 -6.51 2.12
CA SER A 405 -3.93 -5.07 2.39
C SER A 405 -4.58 -4.31 1.24
N SER A 406 -4.39 -4.77 0.00
CA SER A 406 -5.04 -4.26 -1.21
C SER A 406 -6.56 -4.19 -1.09
N ILE A 407 -7.21 -5.27 -0.63
CA ILE A 407 -8.68 -5.32 -0.49
C ILE A 407 -9.18 -4.31 0.55
N ARG A 408 -8.40 -4.08 1.62
CA ARG A 408 -8.76 -3.13 2.70
C ARG A 408 -8.59 -1.67 2.29
N VAL A 409 -7.72 -1.39 1.33
CA VAL A 409 -7.48 -0.03 0.83
C VAL A 409 -8.45 0.36 -0.29
N GLN A 410 -9.04 -0.60 -1.01
CA GLN A 410 -10.00 -0.32 -2.10
C GLN A 410 -11.14 0.65 -1.73
N PRO A 411 -11.79 0.56 -0.55
CA PRO A 411 -12.79 1.54 -0.14
C PRO A 411 -12.29 2.98 -0.09
N TRP A 412 -11.04 3.19 0.32
CA TRP A 412 -10.43 4.52 0.35
C TRP A 412 -10.16 5.07 -1.04
N VAL A 413 -9.69 4.22 -1.95
CA VAL A 413 -9.47 4.62 -3.36
C VAL A 413 -10.78 5.04 -3.99
N PHE A 414 -11.82 4.22 -3.83
CA PHE A 414 -13.16 4.54 -4.35
C PHE A 414 -13.70 5.82 -3.73
N ALA A 415 -13.65 5.95 -2.40
CA ALA A 415 -14.16 7.14 -1.70
C ALA A 415 -13.41 8.42 -2.09
N ALA A 416 -12.10 8.33 -2.37
CA ALA A 416 -11.31 9.44 -2.87
C ALA A 416 -11.69 9.84 -4.31
N GLU A 417 -11.90 8.86 -5.18
CA GLU A 417 -12.35 9.11 -6.56
C GLU A 417 -13.76 9.71 -6.59
N SER A 418 -14.70 9.18 -5.80
CA SER A 418 -16.04 9.73 -5.71
C SER A 418 -16.07 11.11 -5.08
N ALA A 419 -15.23 11.37 -4.06
CA ALA A 419 -15.10 12.71 -3.49
C ALA A 419 -14.56 13.70 -4.51
N LYS A 420 -13.56 13.30 -5.29
CA LYS A 420 -13.04 14.11 -6.39
C LYS A 420 -14.14 14.44 -7.40
N ILE A 421 -14.91 13.45 -7.84
CA ILE A 421 -16.02 13.66 -8.78
C ILE A 421 -17.06 14.61 -8.17
N ALA A 422 -17.49 14.39 -6.93
CA ALA A 422 -18.46 15.26 -6.26
C ALA A 422 -17.97 16.71 -6.11
N THR A 423 -16.68 16.92 -5.84
CA THR A 423 -16.12 18.29 -5.81
C THR A 423 -16.10 18.94 -7.18
N LEU A 424 -15.80 18.19 -8.24
CA LEU A 424 -15.83 18.71 -9.60
C LEU A 424 -17.26 19.05 -10.05
N GLU A 425 -18.22 18.21 -9.69
CA GLU A 425 -19.65 18.43 -9.96
C GLU A 425 -20.17 19.68 -9.24
N ASN A 426 -19.87 19.85 -7.95
CA ASN A 426 -20.25 21.05 -7.22
C ASN A 426 -19.60 22.32 -7.78
N VAL A 427 -18.34 22.25 -8.23
CA VAL A 427 -17.70 23.40 -8.91
C VAL A 427 -18.40 23.70 -10.24
N ALA A 428 -18.74 22.69 -11.03
CA ALA A 428 -19.48 22.86 -12.27
C ALA A 428 -20.87 23.49 -12.02
N GLU A 429 -21.62 22.98 -11.04
CA GLU A 429 -22.93 23.53 -10.65
C GLU A 429 -22.81 25.01 -10.23
N LYS A 430 -21.77 25.37 -9.46
CA LYS A 430 -21.51 26.76 -9.07
C LYS A 430 -21.10 27.65 -10.24
N ILE A 431 -20.42 27.11 -11.24
CA ILE A 431 -20.10 27.84 -12.48
C ILE A 431 -21.37 28.07 -13.30
N ASP A 432 -22.24 27.06 -13.43
CA ASP A 432 -23.51 27.18 -14.14
C ASP A 432 -24.49 28.13 -13.43
N GLU A 433 -24.55 28.10 -12.09
CA GLU A 433 -25.26 29.10 -11.27
C GLU A 433 -24.68 30.51 -11.48
N GLY A 434 -23.36 30.64 -11.54
CA GLY A 434 -22.68 31.90 -11.80
C GLY A 434 -22.98 32.44 -13.20
N GLN A 435 -22.96 31.58 -14.21
CA GLN A 435 -23.26 31.92 -15.59
C GLN A 435 -24.72 32.33 -15.75
N SER A 436 -25.66 31.55 -15.20
CA SER A 436 -27.09 31.90 -15.24
C SER A 436 -27.40 33.21 -14.49
N ALA A 437 -26.72 33.47 -13.36
CA ALA A 437 -26.82 34.75 -12.66
C ALA A 437 -26.25 35.92 -13.48
N LEU A 438 -25.14 35.70 -14.21
CA LEU A 438 -24.54 36.69 -15.09
C LEU A 438 -25.45 36.99 -16.29
N GLU A 439 -25.98 35.97 -16.95
CA GLU A 439 -26.95 36.10 -18.03
C GLU A 439 -28.20 36.86 -17.56
N ALA A 440 -28.74 36.52 -16.38
CA ALA A 440 -29.87 37.24 -15.80
C ALA A 440 -29.54 38.71 -15.50
N SER A 441 -28.32 39.00 -15.04
CA SER A 441 -27.86 40.39 -14.82
C SER A 441 -27.70 41.15 -16.13
N MET A 442 -27.19 40.50 -17.17
CA MET A 442 -26.99 41.08 -18.49
C MET A 442 -28.33 41.37 -19.17
N GLN A 443 -29.31 40.46 -19.05
CA GLN A 443 -30.69 40.69 -19.47
C GLN A 443 -31.27 41.92 -18.77
N LYS A 444 -31.16 42.02 -17.44
CA LYS A 444 -31.62 43.22 -16.71
C LYS A 444 -30.92 44.50 -17.15
N ILE A 445 -29.61 44.47 -17.45
CA ILE A 445 -28.90 45.65 -17.98
C ILE A 445 -29.44 46.02 -19.36
N THR A 446 -29.70 45.03 -20.23
CA THR A 446 -30.30 45.31 -21.55
C THR A 446 -31.72 45.87 -21.43
N GLU A 447 -32.51 45.39 -20.47
CA GLU A 447 -33.84 45.95 -20.15
C GLU A 447 -33.72 47.39 -19.64
N ILE A 448 -32.79 47.67 -18.73
CA ILE A 448 -32.52 49.02 -18.24
C ILE A 448 -32.09 49.94 -19.39
N ASN A 449 -31.24 49.48 -20.29
CA ASN A 449 -30.81 50.24 -21.48
C ASN A 449 -31.97 50.49 -22.46
N GLN A 450 -32.93 49.56 -22.57
CA GLN A 450 -34.15 49.77 -23.34
C GLN A 450 -35.07 50.81 -22.67
N LEU A 451 -35.18 50.78 -21.32
CA LEU A 451 -36.00 51.71 -20.54
C LEU A 451 -35.40 53.12 -20.44
N LEU A 452 -34.07 53.25 -20.43
CA LEU A 452 -33.37 54.54 -20.52
C LEU A 452 -33.49 55.20 -21.91
N GLY A 453 -34.14 54.51 -22.85
CA GLY A 453 -34.32 54.96 -24.23
C GLY A 453 -33.03 54.82 -25.04
N PRO A 454 -33.13 54.73 -26.38
CA PRO A 454 -31.95 54.65 -27.23
C PRO A 454 -31.11 55.93 -27.03
N HIS A 455 -29.96 55.79 -26.36
CA HIS A 455 -28.94 56.82 -26.43
C HIS A 455 -28.56 56.95 -27.91
N GLY A 456 -28.91 58.09 -28.48
CA GLY A 456 -29.01 58.38 -29.93
C GLY A 456 -28.36 57.34 -30.84
N LYS A 457 -29.20 56.54 -31.52
CA LYS A 457 -28.84 56.03 -32.84
C LYS A 457 -28.55 57.24 -33.73
N LYS A 458 -27.30 57.69 -33.75
CA LYS A 458 -26.74 58.33 -34.93
C LYS A 458 -26.34 57.20 -35.85
N GLU A 459 -27.20 56.95 -36.82
CA GLU A 459 -26.76 56.45 -38.11
C GLU A 459 -25.60 57.35 -38.58
N SER A 460 -24.43 56.77 -38.74
CA SER A 460 -23.37 57.32 -39.57
C SER A 460 -22.83 56.17 -40.39
N GLU A 461 -23.36 56.05 -41.61
CA GLU A 461 -22.63 55.44 -42.70
C GLU A 461 -21.28 56.15 -42.87
N GLY A 462 -20.24 55.36 -43.16
CA GLY A 462 -18.98 55.80 -43.74
C GLY A 462 -17.88 56.23 -42.76
N SER A 463 -16.94 55.33 -42.48
CA SER A 463 -15.55 55.44 -42.96
C SER A 463 -14.61 54.49 -42.19
N GLU A 464 -13.81 53.77 -42.97
CA GLU A 464 -12.51 53.16 -42.64
C GLU A 464 -12.43 51.94 -41.72
N VAL A 465 -12.13 50.83 -42.40
CA VAL A 465 -11.31 49.71 -41.95
C VAL A 465 -10.10 50.22 -41.16
N VAL A 466 -10.06 49.90 -39.87
CA VAL A 466 -8.82 49.66 -39.15
C VAL A 466 -9.04 48.41 -38.31
N GLU A 467 -8.45 47.32 -38.77
CA GLU A 467 -8.23 46.10 -37.98
C GLU A 467 -7.41 46.48 -36.74
N ASP A 468 -7.94 46.19 -35.56
CA ASP A 468 -7.12 46.08 -34.34
C ASP A 468 -7.61 44.85 -33.57
N GLU A 469 -7.03 43.71 -33.95
CA GLU A 469 -7.02 42.47 -33.18
C GLU A 469 -6.13 42.66 -31.95
N SER A 470 -6.69 43.05 -30.80
CA SER A 470 -5.90 43.03 -29.54
C SER A 470 -6.71 43.06 -28.24
N VAL A 471 -7.77 42.25 -28.11
CA VAL A 471 -8.50 42.14 -26.81
C VAL A 471 -8.73 40.73 -26.26
N ASP A 472 -8.16 39.69 -26.88
CA ASP A 472 -8.32 38.30 -26.38
C ASP A 472 -7.21 37.82 -25.42
N ASP A 473 -6.23 38.65 -25.06
CA ASP A 473 -5.02 38.21 -24.33
C ASP A 473 -4.88 38.76 -22.89
N ILE A 474 -5.98 38.96 -22.18
CA ILE A 474 -5.93 39.34 -20.74
C ILE A 474 -5.97 38.12 -19.81
N TRP A 475 -6.50 36.99 -20.24
CA TRP A 475 -6.78 35.84 -19.35
C TRP A 475 -5.72 34.71 -19.37
N LEU A 476 -4.67 34.80 -20.19
CA LEU A 476 -3.63 33.77 -20.31
C LEU A 476 -2.34 34.05 -19.52
N ALA A 477 -2.26 35.16 -18.78
CA ALA A 477 -1.03 35.57 -18.09
C ALA A 477 -0.83 34.99 -16.66
N GLU A 478 -1.83 34.30 -16.08
CA GLU A 478 -1.77 33.88 -14.66
C GLU A 478 -0.97 32.57 -14.42
N SER A 479 -0.51 31.88 -15.46
CA SER A 479 0.21 30.61 -15.30
C SER A 479 1.66 30.67 -15.79
N ARG A 480 2.53 31.35 -15.03
CA ARG A 480 3.97 30.98 -14.94
C ARG A 480 4.62 31.52 -13.65
N PRO A 481 5.43 30.70 -12.95
CA PRO A 481 6.03 31.08 -11.68
C PRO A 481 7.31 31.89 -11.92
N SER A 482 7.39 33.09 -11.38
CA SER A 482 8.63 33.86 -11.38
C SER A 482 8.74 34.68 -10.11
N GLY A 483 9.69 34.29 -9.26
CA GLY A 483 9.99 34.98 -8.03
C GLY A 483 10.60 36.37 -8.23
N LYS A 484 10.61 37.09 -7.11
CA LYS A 484 11.33 38.34 -6.81
C LYS A 484 10.73 39.63 -7.39
N ALA A 485 10.15 40.37 -6.47
CA ALA A 485 10.46 41.77 -6.14
C ALA A 485 9.20 42.63 -6.03
N ALA A 486 8.84 42.91 -4.78
CA ALA A 486 7.89 43.95 -4.42
C ALA A 486 8.39 45.32 -4.92
N ALA A 487 7.54 46.02 -5.67
CA ALA A 487 7.68 47.46 -5.86
C ALA A 487 6.28 48.09 -5.89
N ALA A 488 5.92 48.66 -4.74
CA ALA A 488 4.74 49.49 -4.56
C ALA A 488 4.76 50.67 -5.55
N ARG A 489 3.66 50.88 -6.28
CA ARG A 489 3.42 52.14 -7.01
C ARG A 489 2.08 52.73 -6.59
N LYS A 490 2.18 53.90 -5.96
CA LYS A 490 1.09 54.78 -5.57
C LYS A 490 0.53 55.46 -6.83
N HIS A 491 -0.78 55.39 -7.03
CA HIS A 491 -1.46 56.19 -8.06
C HIS A 491 -1.72 57.61 -7.53
N ALA A 492 -1.08 58.60 -8.16
CA ALA A 492 -1.42 60.01 -8.03
C ALA A 492 -2.54 60.34 -9.03
N THR A 493 -3.67 60.82 -8.53
CA THR A 493 -4.81 61.29 -9.31
C THR A 493 -4.52 62.67 -9.91
N LYS A 494 -4.37 62.75 -11.23
CA LYS A 494 -4.42 64.03 -11.98
C LYS A 494 -5.85 64.28 -12.43
N ALA A 495 -6.50 65.27 -11.81
CA ALA A 495 -7.75 65.84 -12.28
C ALA A 495 -7.51 66.58 -13.61
N LYS A 496 -8.29 66.24 -14.64
CA LYS A 496 -8.40 67.02 -15.87
C LYS A 496 -9.87 67.27 -16.13
N ALA A 497 -10.25 68.55 -16.05
CA ALA A 497 -11.61 69.02 -16.30
C ALA A 497 -12.02 68.81 -17.76
N THR A 498 -13.27 68.41 -17.98
CA THR A 498 -13.96 68.41 -19.27
C THR A 498 -15.24 69.27 -19.17
N PRO A 499 -15.69 69.85 -20.29
CA PRO A 499 -16.68 70.93 -20.29
C PRO A 499 -18.11 70.39 -20.15
N ARG A 500 -18.95 71.18 -19.49
CA ARG A 500 -20.39 70.93 -19.30
C ARG A 500 -21.10 71.00 -20.65
N THR A 501 -21.64 69.87 -21.10
CA THR A 501 -22.71 69.83 -22.11
C THR A 501 -24.05 69.72 -21.40
N ALA A 502 -24.99 70.55 -21.83
CA ALA A 502 -26.31 70.69 -21.25
C ALA A 502 -27.18 69.44 -21.43
N GLY A 503 -27.96 69.11 -20.40
CA GLY A 503 -29.21 68.36 -20.52
C GLY A 503 -29.09 66.86 -20.29
N ASP A 504 -28.65 66.44 -19.10
CA ASP A 504 -28.90 65.07 -18.63
C ASP A 504 -30.11 65.09 -17.68
N ILE A 505 -31.07 64.18 -17.92
CA ILE A 505 -32.40 64.17 -17.27
C ILE A 505 -32.28 63.98 -15.74
N TRP A 506 -31.14 63.48 -15.28
CA TRP A 506 -30.82 63.26 -13.87
C TRP A 506 -30.54 64.55 -13.08
N ASP A 507 -30.23 65.69 -13.72
CA ASP A 507 -30.05 66.98 -13.03
C ASP A 507 -31.39 67.61 -12.58
N THR A 508 -32.53 67.08 -13.06
CA THR A 508 -33.87 67.59 -12.66
C THR A 508 -34.47 66.87 -11.45
N LEU A 509 -33.80 65.83 -10.92
CA LEU A 509 -34.27 65.07 -9.75
C LEU A 509 -33.58 65.50 -8.44
N ASP A 510 -32.84 66.61 -8.41
CA ASP A 510 -32.32 67.18 -7.17
C ASP A 510 -33.37 68.07 -6.48
N GLY A 511 -34.31 67.41 -5.81
CA GLY A 511 -34.82 67.71 -4.46
C GLY A 511 -35.02 69.15 -3.96
N LYS A 512 -35.34 70.14 -4.79
CA LYS A 512 -35.71 71.50 -4.33
C LYS A 512 -37.07 71.94 -4.86
N LEU A 513 -38.13 71.22 -4.46
CA LEU A 513 -39.51 71.71 -4.52
C LEU A 513 -40.00 71.98 -3.10
N GLY A 514 -39.90 73.23 -2.67
CA GLY A 514 -40.45 73.68 -1.40
C GLY A 514 -39.90 75.04 -1.01
N LEU A 515 -40.40 76.10 -1.66
CA LEU A 515 -40.50 77.47 -1.12
C LEU A 515 -41.15 78.36 -2.20
N LEU A 516 -42.48 78.29 -2.30
CA LEU A 516 -43.27 79.31 -2.95
C LEU A 516 -44.02 80.12 -1.87
N ARG A 517 -43.60 81.39 -1.78
CA ARG A 517 -44.43 82.61 -1.67
C ARG A 517 -45.15 82.92 -0.35
N SER A 518 -44.78 84.07 0.21
CA SER A 518 -45.75 85.01 0.81
C SER A 518 -45.36 86.45 0.44
N GLU A 519 -46.18 87.09 -0.40
CA GLU A 519 -46.22 88.53 -0.60
C GLU A 519 -47.05 89.21 0.50
N SER A 520 -46.62 90.40 0.92
CA SER A 520 -47.44 91.57 1.36
C SER A 520 -46.45 92.62 1.93
N GLY A 521 -46.45 93.93 1.65
CA GLY A 521 -47.31 94.87 0.94
C GLY A 521 -46.68 96.29 1.05
N PRO A 522 -47.30 97.34 0.46
CA PRO A 522 -46.75 98.70 0.21
C PRO A 522 -47.12 99.72 1.33
N PRO A 523 -46.91 101.06 1.23
CA PRO A 523 -46.28 101.90 0.19
C PRO A 523 -44.93 102.54 0.54
#